data_AF-A0AA97EZB8-F1
#
_entry.id   AF-A0AA97EZB8-F1
#
_cell.length_a   1.000
_cell.length_b   1.000
_cell.length_c   1.000
_cell.angle_alpha   90.00
_cell.angle_beta   90.00
_cell.angle_gamma   90.00
#
_symmetry.space_group_name_H-M   'P 1'
#
loop_
_entity.id
_entity.type
_entity.pdbx_description
1 polymer ?
#
loop_
_entity_poly.entity_id
_entity_poly.type
_entity_poly.pdbx_seq_one_letter_code
_entity_poly.pdbx_strand_id
1 'polypeptide(L)' 'MSKKQIHFNAFEMNTINHMAHGLWAHPEDQRVNYKTAEYWINLAKLLEKGLFDAIFLADIGGVYEPYEGGV' A
#
# COMPACT_ATOMS: atom_id res chain seq x y z
N MET A 1 -35.46 4.00 7.11
CA MET A 1 -34.09 3.60 7.49
C MET A 1 -33.12 4.31 6.55
N SER A 2 -32.04 4.92 7.03
CA SER A 2 -31.02 5.48 6.13
C SER A 2 -30.29 4.35 5.40
N LYS A 3 -29.88 4.58 4.14
CA LYS A 3 -29.03 3.64 3.41
C LYS A 3 -27.67 3.57 4.10
N LYS A 4 -27.21 2.36 4.40
CA LYS A 4 -25.83 2.14 4.88
C LYS A 4 -24.85 2.50 3.76
N GLN A 5 -23.79 3.23 4.12
CA GLN A 5 -22.68 3.52 3.22
C GLN A 5 -21.70 2.33 3.24
N ILE A 6 -21.07 2.07 2.10
CA ILE A 6 -19.92 1.16 2.03
C ILE A 6 -18.69 1.97 2.39
N HIS A 7 -17.88 1.45 3.31
CA HIS A 7 -16.62 2.07 3.69
C HIS A 7 -15.50 1.59 2.77
N PHE A 8 -14.63 2.50 2.35
CA PHE A 8 -13.50 2.24 1.46
C PHE A 8 -12.19 2.54 2.19
N ASN A 9 -11.36 1.51 2.35
CA ASN A 9 -10.01 1.63 2.88
C ASN A 9 -8.98 1.37 1.77
N ALA A 10 -7.93 2.17 1.72
CA ALA A 10 -6.78 1.90 0.87
C ALA A 10 -5.88 0.88 1.59
N PHE A 11 -5.61 -0.25 0.94
CA PHE A 11 -4.82 -1.32 1.54
C PHE A 11 -3.35 -1.17 1.15
N GLU A 12 -2.52 -0.80 2.11
CA GLU A 12 -1.09 -0.53 1.91
C GLU A 12 -0.20 -1.19 2.96
N MET A 13 1.10 -1.20 2.68
CA MET A 13 2.13 -1.69 3.59
C MET A 13 3.40 -0.88 3.36
N ASN A 14 4.17 -0.61 4.42
CA ASN A 14 5.42 0.14 4.33
C ASN A 14 6.57 -0.69 3.75
N THR A 15 6.43 -1.09 2.49
CA THR A 15 7.33 -1.98 1.75
C THR A 15 7.24 -1.70 0.25
N ILE A 16 8.25 -2.14 -0.50
CA ILE A 16 8.27 -2.06 -1.96
C ILE A 16 7.31 -3.07 -2.63
N ASN A 17 7.12 -4.26 -2.04
CA ASN A 17 6.25 -5.32 -2.57
C ASN A 17 5.23 -5.73 -1.49
N HIS A 18 3.94 -5.46 -1.75
CA HIS A 18 2.84 -5.82 -0.86
C HIS A 18 2.01 -6.98 -1.42
N MET A 19 1.17 -6.73 -2.43
CA MET A 19 0.28 -7.74 -3.03
C MET A 19 0.69 -8.11 -4.47
N ALA A 20 1.05 -7.10 -5.27
CA ALA A 20 1.42 -7.27 -6.68
C ALA A 20 2.95 -7.39 -6.84
N HIS A 21 3.47 -8.58 -6.57
CA HIS A 21 4.91 -8.86 -6.65
C HIS A 21 5.49 -8.53 -8.03
N GLY A 22 6.57 -7.77 -8.06
CA GLY A 22 7.29 -7.40 -9.29
C GLY A 22 6.78 -6.14 -9.98
N LEU A 23 5.59 -5.64 -9.63
CA LEU A 23 5.01 -4.46 -10.28
C LEU A 23 5.76 -3.15 -9.96
N TRP A 24 6.55 -3.14 -8.90
CA TRP A 24 7.47 -2.04 -8.56
C TRP A 24 8.43 -1.66 -9.70
N ALA A 25 8.70 -2.60 -10.63
CA ALA A 25 9.57 -2.36 -11.78
C ALA A 25 8.84 -1.68 -12.96
N HIS A 26 7.51 -1.54 -12.90
CA HIS A 26 6.75 -0.86 -13.94
C HIS A 26 7.13 0.65 -13.95
N PRO A 27 7.36 1.27 -15.12
CA PRO A 27 7.84 2.66 -15.19
C PRO A 27 6.95 3.70 -14.49
N GLU A 28 5.66 3.41 -14.35
CA GLU A 28 4.68 4.29 -13.69
C GLU A 28 4.51 3.99 -12.20
N ASP A 29 5.04 2.87 -11.70
CA ASP A 29 4.91 2.51 -10.30
C ASP A 29 5.82 3.39 -9.43
N GLN A 30 5.31 3.83 -8.27
CA GLN A 30 6.00 4.75 -7.37
C GLN A 30 6.42 4.08 -6.04
N ARG A 31 6.23 2.77 -5.87
CA ARG A 31 6.53 2.03 -4.65
C ARG A 31 8.01 2.04 -4.28
N VAL A 32 8.90 2.31 -5.23
CA VAL A 32 10.33 2.54 -4.94
C VAL A 32 10.55 3.70 -3.95
N ASN A 33 9.58 4.62 -3.83
CA ASN A 33 9.64 5.78 -2.96
C ASN A 33 9.02 5.56 -1.56
N TYR A 34 8.65 4.34 -1.19
CA TYR A 34 7.94 4.03 0.07
C TYR A 34 8.66 4.51 1.35
N LYS A 35 9.98 4.70 1.30
CA LYS A 35 10.77 5.23 2.44
C LYS A 35 10.68 6.76 2.60
N THR A 36 10.01 7.46 1.69
CA THR A 36 9.90 8.93 1.72
C THR A 36 8.59 9.35 2.36
N ALA A 37 8.63 10.39 3.20
CA ALA A 37 7.41 10.97 3.77
C ALA A 37 6.48 11.55 2.68
N GLU A 38 7.06 12.10 1.62
CA GLU A 38 6.31 12.72 0.52
C GLU A 38 5.43 11.71 -0.24
N TYR A 39 5.90 10.47 -0.44
CA TYR A 39 5.08 9.40 -1.00
C TYR A 39 3.79 9.20 -0.18
N TRP A 40 3.90 9.07 1.14
CA TRP A 40 2.76 8.86 2.03
C TRP A 40 1.86 10.09 2.15
N ILE A 41 2.43 11.29 2.19
CA ILE A 41 1.65 12.54 2.24
C ILE A 41 0.83 12.72 0.96
N ASN A 42 1.41 12.44 -0.20
CA ASN A 42 0.71 12.54 -1.48
C ASN A 42 -0.38 11.47 -1.61
N LEU A 43 -0.14 10.24 -1.12
CA LEU A 43 -1.16 9.21 -1.04
C LEU A 43 -2.33 9.64 -0.13
N ALA A 44 -2.06 10.16 1.07
CA ALA A 44 -3.08 10.61 1.99
C ALA A 44 -3.97 11.70 1.36
N LYS A 45 -3.36 12.73 0.75
CA LYS A 45 -4.09 13.80 0.04
C LYS A 45 -4.96 13.25 -1.09
N LEU A 46 -4.47 12.28 -1.85
CA LEU A 46 -5.23 11.65 -2.93
C LEU A 46 -6.46 10.90 -2.41
N LEU A 47 -6.30 10.15 -1.33
CA LEU A 47 -7.36 9.36 -0.71
C LEU A 47 -8.42 10.23 -0.03
N GLU A 48 -8.01 11.30 0.66
CA GLU A 48 -8.92 12.31 1.21
C GLU A 48 -9.77 12.96 0.10
N LYS A 49 -9.14 13.34 -1.02
CA LYS A 49 -9.87 13.83 -2.21
C LYS A 49 -10.86 12.80 -2.75
N GLY A 50 -10.52 11.51 -2.65
CA GLY A 50 -11.35 10.38 -3.07
C GLY A 50 -12.42 9.94 -2.08
N LEU A 51 -12.55 10.60 -0.92
CA LEU A 51 -13.49 10.25 0.15
C LEU A 51 -13.29 8.83 0.72
N PHE A 52 -12.06 8.33 0.72
CA PHE A 52 -11.72 7.09 1.43
C PHE A 52 -11.84 7.31 2.94
N ASP A 53 -12.29 6.29 3.67
CA ASP A 53 -12.47 6.34 5.12
C ASP A 53 -11.14 6.24 5.87
N ALA A 54 -10.22 5.40 5.38
CA ALA A 54 -8.91 5.20 6.01
C ALA A 54 -7.84 4.62 5.06
N ILE A 55 -6.59 4.69 5.52
CA ILE A 55 -5.50 3.84 5.03
C ILE A 55 -5.36 2.68 6.01
N PHE A 56 -5.46 1.45 5.51
CA PHE A 56 -5.16 0.25 6.27
C PHE A 56 -3.71 -0.14 6.00
N LEU A 57 -2.84 0.00 7.01
CA LEU A 57 -1.42 -0.35 6.92
C LEU A 57 -1.18 -1.73 7.51
N ALA A 58 -0.82 -2.69 6.66
CA ALA A 58 -0.30 -3.98 7.09
C ALA A 58 1.16 -3.86 7.55
N ASP A 59 1.62 -4.87 8.29
CA ASP A 59 3.03 -5.02 8.66
C ASP A 59 3.38 -6.49 8.95
N ILE A 60 4.67 -6.82 8.90
CA ILE A 60 5.22 -8.12 9.31
C ILE A 60 6.46 -7.89 10.20
N GLY A 61 6.61 -8.72 11.24
CA GLY A 61 7.79 -8.69 12.12
C GLY A 61 8.97 -9.57 11.64
N GLY A 62 8.89 -10.12 10.44
CA GLY A 62 9.85 -11.09 9.90
C GLY A 62 10.11 -10.90 8.41
N VAL A 63 10.78 -11.87 7.79
CA VAL A 63 11.03 -11.90 6.35
C VAL A 63 10.28 -13.06 5.70
N TYR A 64 9.94 -12.92 4.43
CA TYR A 64 9.52 -14.07 3.63
C TYR A 64 10.76 -14.93 3.35
N GLU A 65 10.70 -16.20 3.72
CA GLU A 65 11.76 -17.14 3.38
C GLU A 65 11.83 -17.34 1.86
N PRO A 66 13.02 -17.54 1.30
CA PRO A 66 13.16 -17.86 -0.10
C PRO A 66 12.40 -19.14 -0.46
N TYR A 67 11.76 -19.13 -1.62
CA TYR A 67 11.19 -20.35 -2.17
C TYR A 67 12.31 -21.38 -2.40
N GLU A 68 12.12 -22.59 -1.90
CA GLU A 68 13.06 -23.72 -2.02
C GLU A 68 14.47 -23.50 -1.44
N GLY A 69 14.64 -22.54 -0.51
CA GLY A 69 15.96 -22.25 0.07
C GLY A 69 16.94 -21.61 -0.93
N GLY A 70 16.40 -21.03 -2.02
CA GLY A 70 17.17 -20.16 -2.91
C GLY A 70 17.75 -18.94 -2.19
N VAL A 71 18.69 -18.25 -2.82
CA VAL A 71 19.25 -16.99 -2.31
C VAL A 71 18.56 -15.81 -2.96
#